data_AF-G3B6L6-F1
#
_entry.id   AF-G3B6L6-F1
#
_cell.length_a   1.000
_cell.length_b   1.000
_cell.length_c   1.000
_cell.angle_alpha   90.00
_cell.angle_beta   90.00
_cell.angle_gamma   90.00
#
_symmetry.space_group_name_H-M   'P 1'
#
loop_
_entity.id
_entity.type
_entity.pdbx_description
1 polymer ?
#
loop_
_entity_poly.entity_id
_entity_poly.type
_entity_poly.pdbx_seq_one_letter_code
_entity_poly.pdbx_strand_id
1 'polypeptide(L)'
;MFSKSLKGLLVTAFSALLANAQDITSNTIDRGTISISLGNTHIYPDVYYSIIDVAVASFTGSFNNEGGFYLTSDSSLIALTASIVGTSITNSGDWAFNSIQSLTTPDFYLTATISFSNTGTMWFGGDGLGVPIMSVLGLSWENDGLMVFSLTTRSTGEVLLGAALGVGTQTITNEGTICLINQVYEQSTKIEGSGCIDIGEDSTVFLYPSTSLTFISSSHCRIAYSNL
;
A
#
# COMPACT_ATOMS: atom_id res chain seq x y z
N MET A 1 -38.15 40.56 -27.50
CA MET A 1 -37.90 39.16 -27.11
C MET A 1 -36.40 38.90 -27.21
N PHE A 2 -35.65 39.31 -26.19
CA PHE A 2 -34.19 39.18 -26.12
C PHE A 2 -33.84 38.64 -24.73
N SER A 3 -33.23 37.45 -24.70
CA SER A 3 -32.33 37.03 -23.61
C SER A 3 -31.61 35.77 -24.08
N LYS A 4 -30.36 35.93 -24.53
CA LYS A 4 -29.40 34.83 -24.63
C LYS A 4 -28.77 34.69 -23.25
N SER A 5 -29.16 33.65 -22.52
CA SER A 5 -28.51 33.26 -21.27
C SER A 5 -27.11 32.73 -21.57
N LEU A 6 -26.10 33.55 -21.32
CA LEU A 6 -24.69 33.18 -21.26
C LEU A 6 -24.48 32.27 -20.03
N LYS A 7 -24.49 30.95 -20.23
CA LYS A 7 -24.05 30.01 -19.18
C LYS A 7 -22.53 30.01 -19.16
N GLY A 8 -21.96 30.65 -18.14
CA GLY A 8 -20.53 30.62 -17.87
C GLY A 8 -20.06 29.18 -17.70
N LEU A 9 -19.12 28.77 -18.55
CA LEU A 9 -18.36 27.53 -18.38
C LEU A 9 -17.33 27.78 -17.28
N LEU A 10 -17.59 27.27 -16.08
CA LEU A 10 -16.58 27.17 -15.03
C LEU A 10 -15.58 26.10 -15.47
N VAL A 11 -14.48 26.53 -16.07
CA VAL A 11 -13.29 25.69 -16.27
C VAL A 11 -12.55 25.68 -14.94
N THR A 12 -12.74 24.64 -14.13
CA THR A 12 -11.83 24.34 -13.03
C THR A 12 -10.50 23.91 -13.64
N ALA A 13 -9.51 24.81 -13.60
CA ALA A 13 -8.14 24.50 -13.95
C ALA A 13 -7.60 23.49 -12.91
N PHE A 14 -7.42 22.24 -13.32
CA PHE A 14 -6.67 21.26 -12.56
C PHE A 14 -5.19 21.61 -12.77
N SER A 15 -4.62 22.39 -11.86
CA SER A 15 -3.17 22.60 -11.83
C SER A 15 -2.54 21.27 -11.42
N ALA A 16 -2.16 20.45 -12.40
CA ALA A 16 -1.24 19.35 -12.17
C ALA A 16 0.07 19.98 -11.68
N LEU A 17 0.34 19.92 -10.38
CA LEU A 17 1.67 20.15 -9.86
C LEU A 17 2.56 19.10 -10.54
N LEU A 18 3.49 19.56 -11.38
CA LEU A 18 4.52 18.69 -11.92
C LEU A 18 5.40 18.29 -10.74
N ALA A 19 5.12 17.11 -10.18
CA ALA A 19 5.91 16.57 -9.12
C ALA A 19 7.29 16.21 -9.71
N ASN A 20 8.36 16.75 -9.10
CA ASN A 20 9.70 16.56 -9.64
C ASN A 20 10.14 15.12 -9.41
N ALA A 21 10.92 14.59 -10.35
CA ALA A 21 11.65 13.35 -10.11
C ALA A 21 12.62 13.56 -8.94
N GLN A 22 12.75 12.55 -8.09
CA GLN A 22 13.56 12.59 -6.88
C GLN A 22 14.47 11.38 -6.82
N ASP A 23 15.78 11.64 -6.89
CA ASP A 23 16.82 10.64 -6.67
C ASP A 23 17.38 10.80 -5.26
N ILE A 24 17.33 9.73 -4.46
CA ILE A 24 17.90 9.68 -3.12
C ILE A 24 19.22 8.91 -3.21
N THR A 25 20.33 9.64 -3.26
CA THR A 25 21.70 9.10 -3.40
C THR A 25 22.51 9.22 -2.09
N SER A 26 21.90 9.76 -1.04
CA SER A 26 22.48 9.85 0.30
C SER A 26 21.36 9.82 1.34
N ASN A 27 21.70 9.41 2.56
CA ASN A 27 20.76 9.37 3.68
C ASN A 27 20.05 10.71 3.85
N THR A 28 18.73 10.70 3.67
CA THR A 28 17.89 11.89 3.65
C THR A 28 16.80 11.76 4.72
N ILE A 29 16.63 12.80 5.53
CA ILE A 29 15.59 12.87 6.56
C ILE A 29 14.82 14.18 6.40
N ASP A 30 13.51 14.05 6.20
CA ASP A 30 12.56 15.17 6.26
C ASP A 30 11.70 15.06 7.52
N ARG A 31 11.42 16.19 8.17
CA ARG A 31 10.68 16.24 9.46
C ARG A 31 9.64 17.36 9.49
N GLY A 32 8.48 17.06 10.07
CA GLY A 32 7.44 18.05 10.38
C GLY A 32 6.67 18.54 9.15
N THR A 33 6.67 17.76 8.07
CA THR A 33 6.01 18.11 6.81
C THR A 33 4.57 17.64 6.86
N ILE A 34 3.60 18.57 6.80
CA ILE A 34 2.17 18.19 6.78
C ILE A 34 1.84 17.35 5.53
N SER A 35 2.33 17.79 4.37
CA SER A 35 2.08 17.12 3.10
C SER A 35 3.31 17.13 2.19
N ILE A 36 3.63 16.00 1.57
CA ILE A 36 4.65 15.90 0.52
C ILE A 36 4.06 15.34 -0.77
N SER A 37 4.53 15.83 -1.92
CA SER A 37 4.16 15.33 -3.25
C SER A 37 5.40 15.22 -4.14
N LEU A 38 5.75 14.00 -4.56
CA LEU A 38 6.91 13.72 -5.39
C LEU A 38 6.52 12.99 -6.69
N GLY A 39 7.33 13.17 -7.72
CA GLY A 39 7.20 12.48 -9.01
C GLY A 39 7.94 11.16 -8.97
N ASN A 40 8.52 10.78 -10.11
CA ASN A 40 9.34 9.56 -10.21
C ASN A 40 10.36 9.55 -9.07
N THR A 41 10.35 8.51 -8.25
CA THR A 41 11.19 8.43 -7.06
C THR A 41 12.08 7.22 -7.15
N HIS A 42 13.37 7.43 -6.95
CA HIS A 42 14.35 6.36 -6.89
C HIS A 42 15.23 6.50 -5.65
N ILE A 43 15.23 5.47 -4.81
CA ILE A 43 16.08 5.36 -3.63
C ILE A 43 17.15 4.33 -3.96
N TYR A 44 18.40 4.78 -4.02
CA TYR A 44 19.54 3.92 -4.37
C TYR A 44 19.87 2.92 -3.25
N PRO A 45 20.62 1.86 -3.57
CA PRO A 45 21.16 0.95 -2.55
C PRO A 45 21.98 1.68 -1.47
N ASP A 46 22.05 1.07 -0.28
CA ASP A 46 22.86 1.52 0.86
C ASP A 46 22.53 2.91 1.43
N VAL A 47 21.42 3.53 1.01
CA VAL A 47 20.93 4.81 1.53
C VAL A 47 19.46 4.71 1.92
N TYR A 48 18.97 5.69 2.68
CA TYR A 48 17.56 5.77 3.03
C TYR A 48 16.94 7.14 2.81
N TYR A 49 15.63 7.13 2.61
CA TYR A 49 14.76 8.28 2.71
C TYR A 49 13.74 8.09 3.83
N SER A 50 13.83 8.92 4.86
CA SER A 50 12.91 8.89 6.00
C SER A 50 12.16 10.21 6.11
N ILE A 51 10.83 10.15 6.07
CA ILE A 51 9.96 11.30 6.28
C ILE A 51 9.19 11.06 7.57
N ILE A 52 9.41 11.93 8.55
CA ILE A 52 8.93 11.76 9.92
C ILE A 52 7.99 12.92 10.26
N ASP A 53 6.95 12.60 11.03
CA ASP A 53 5.86 13.51 11.38
C ASP A 53 5.18 14.08 10.14
N VAL A 54 4.76 13.16 9.25
CA VAL A 54 4.00 13.46 8.04
C VAL A 54 2.57 12.95 8.13
N ALA A 55 1.61 13.81 7.80
CA ALA A 55 0.20 13.43 7.76
C ALA A 55 -0.21 12.92 6.38
N VAL A 56 0.29 13.53 5.29
CA VAL A 56 -0.04 13.15 3.92
C VAL A 56 1.22 13.01 3.07
N ALA A 57 1.39 11.88 2.42
CA ALA A 57 2.48 11.68 1.48
C ALA A 57 1.94 11.15 0.15
N SER A 58 2.27 11.82 -0.95
CA SER A 58 1.88 11.43 -2.29
C SER A 58 3.10 11.26 -3.18
N PHE A 59 3.19 10.15 -3.88
CA PHE A 59 4.24 9.85 -4.84
C PHE A 59 3.58 9.42 -6.13
N THR A 60 4.03 9.96 -7.25
CA THR A 60 3.43 9.74 -8.57
C THR A 60 4.48 9.31 -9.58
N GLY A 61 4.11 8.54 -10.60
CA GLY A 61 5.09 8.02 -11.56
C GLY A 61 5.87 6.82 -11.02
N SER A 62 6.99 6.45 -11.64
CA SER A 62 7.72 5.24 -11.24
C SER A 62 8.31 5.38 -9.83
N PHE A 63 8.15 4.35 -9.00
CA PHE A 63 8.73 4.29 -7.66
C PHE A 63 9.66 3.09 -7.56
N ASN A 64 10.96 3.31 -7.37
CA ASN A 64 11.95 2.25 -7.24
C ASN A 64 12.76 2.39 -5.95
N ASN A 65 12.53 1.51 -4.97
CA ASN A 65 13.27 1.45 -3.71
C ASN A 65 14.24 0.28 -3.68
N GLU A 66 15.55 0.58 -3.67
CA GLU A 66 16.63 -0.38 -3.49
C GLU A 66 17.37 -0.19 -2.15
N GLY A 67 16.97 0.82 -1.36
CA GLY A 67 17.56 1.16 -0.06
C GLY A 67 16.54 1.10 1.07
N GLY A 68 16.43 2.15 1.88
CA GLY A 68 15.41 2.29 2.92
C GLY A 68 14.38 3.37 2.59
N PHE A 69 13.09 3.07 2.70
CA PHE A 69 12.01 4.04 2.56
C PHE A 69 11.10 4.01 3.78
N TYR A 70 11.01 5.12 4.50
CA TYR A 70 10.27 5.19 5.76
C TYR A 70 9.36 6.41 5.81
N LEU A 71 8.07 6.18 6.01
CA LEU A 71 7.11 7.23 6.35
C LEU A 71 6.60 7.00 7.77
N THR A 72 6.59 8.04 8.59
CA THR A 72 6.09 7.96 9.97
C THR A 72 5.23 9.17 10.30
N SER A 73 4.06 8.91 10.89
CA SER A 73 3.30 9.92 11.62
C SER A 73 3.54 9.73 13.12
N ASP A 74 4.05 10.77 13.79
CA ASP A 74 4.18 10.82 15.25
C ASP A 74 2.95 11.50 15.91
N SER A 75 1.92 11.80 15.11
CA SER A 75 0.71 12.50 15.57
C SER A 75 -0.24 11.55 16.31
N SER A 76 -0.58 11.92 17.54
CA SER A 76 -1.59 11.22 18.34
C SER A 76 -3.03 11.41 17.85
N LEU A 77 -3.26 12.36 16.94
CA LEU A 77 -4.61 12.71 16.49
C LEU A 77 -4.87 12.29 15.04
N ILE A 78 -3.88 12.48 14.16
CA ILE A 78 -4.03 12.34 12.71
C ILE A 78 -3.09 11.24 12.22
N ALA A 79 -3.67 10.23 11.58
CA ALA A 79 -2.90 9.16 10.97
C ALA A 79 -2.25 9.55 9.65
N LEU A 80 -1.25 8.78 9.26
CA LEU A 80 -0.61 8.87 7.97
C LEU A 80 -1.57 8.42 6.86
N THR A 81 -1.74 9.28 5.86
CA THR A 81 -2.23 8.92 4.53
C THR A 81 -1.06 8.89 3.56
N ALA A 82 -0.72 7.71 3.05
CA ALA A 82 0.33 7.52 2.05
C ALA A 82 -0.26 7.01 0.74
N SER A 83 0.01 7.69 -0.37
CA SER A 83 -0.46 7.33 -1.70
C SER A 83 0.69 7.27 -2.69
N ILE A 84 1.01 6.07 -3.17
CA ILE A 84 2.01 5.80 -4.20
C ILE A 84 1.27 5.35 -5.46
N VAL A 85 1.21 6.21 -6.47
CA VAL A 85 0.49 5.93 -7.73
C VAL A 85 1.48 5.98 -8.89
N GLY A 86 1.89 4.82 -9.36
CA GLY A 86 2.96 4.70 -10.34
C GLY A 86 2.63 3.89 -11.56
N THR A 87 3.47 4.00 -12.59
CA THR A 87 3.49 3.03 -13.69
C THR A 87 3.99 1.69 -13.17
N SER A 88 5.12 1.72 -12.49
CA SER A 88 5.74 0.59 -11.83
C SER A 88 6.14 0.98 -10.42
N ILE A 89 5.92 0.07 -9.47
CA ILE A 89 6.36 0.17 -8.09
C ILE A 89 7.23 -1.04 -7.80
N THR A 90 8.50 -0.81 -7.50
CA THR A 90 9.47 -1.86 -7.21
C THR A 90 10.11 -1.63 -5.85
N ASN A 91 10.23 -2.70 -5.07
CA ASN A 91 10.89 -2.70 -3.77
C ASN A 91 11.84 -3.90 -3.66
N SER A 92 13.15 -3.64 -3.58
CA SER A 92 14.17 -4.63 -3.23
C SER A 92 14.86 -4.33 -1.90
N GLY A 93 14.55 -3.18 -1.29
CA GLY A 93 15.05 -2.77 0.01
C GLY A 93 14.02 -2.87 1.14
N ASP A 94 14.18 -2.02 2.16
CA ASP A 94 13.28 -1.92 3.30
C ASP A 94 12.27 -0.78 3.11
N TRP A 95 11.01 -1.05 3.40
CA TRP A 95 9.91 -0.10 3.29
C TRP A 95 9.06 -0.14 4.55
N ALA A 96 8.87 0.97 5.26
CA ALA A 96 7.95 1.02 6.40
C ALA A 96 7.05 2.25 6.38
N PHE A 97 5.75 2.03 6.47
CA PHE A 97 4.75 3.02 6.83
C PHE A 97 4.32 2.80 8.27
N ASN A 98 4.49 3.83 9.10
CA ASN A 98 4.23 3.74 10.53
C ASN A 98 3.26 4.84 10.98
N SER A 99 2.08 4.42 11.43
CA SER A 99 1.04 5.29 11.99
C SER A 99 0.41 4.70 13.25
N ILE A 100 1.20 3.98 14.06
CA ILE A 100 0.70 3.21 15.22
C ILE A 100 0.31 4.06 16.43
N GLN A 101 0.54 5.37 16.40
CA GLN A 101 0.30 6.26 17.54
C GLN A 101 -0.95 7.12 17.39
N SER A 102 -1.73 6.95 16.31
CA SER A 102 -2.78 7.89 15.91
C SER A 102 -4.18 7.49 16.36
N LEU A 103 -5.03 8.49 16.67
CA LEU A 103 -6.43 8.29 17.02
C LEU A 103 -7.32 7.91 15.82
N THR A 104 -7.06 8.45 14.64
CA THR A 104 -7.71 8.04 13.39
C THR A 104 -6.96 6.88 12.76
N THR A 105 -7.61 6.08 11.90
CA THR A 105 -6.95 5.00 11.16
C THR A 105 -6.13 5.51 9.97
N PRO A 106 -5.02 4.86 9.61
CA PRO A 106 -4.23 5.24 8.43
C PRO A 106 -4.84 4.74 7.13
N ASP A 107 -4.36 5.37 6.06
CA ASP A 107 -4.75 5.07 4.69
C ASP A 107 -3.49 4.91 3.83
N PHE A 108 -3.22 3.68 3.39
CA PHE A 108 -2.07 3.32 2.56
C PHE A 108 -2.56 2.81 1.20
N TYR A 109 -2.27 3.58 0.16
CA TYR A 109 -2.62 3.27 -1.22
C TYR A 109 -1.37 3.08 -2.05
N LEU A 110 -1.08 1.84 -2.46
CA LEU A 110 -0.07 1.56 -3.46
C LEU A 110 -0.80 1.08 -4.72
N THR A 111 -0.72 1.87 -5.79
CA THR A 111 -1.38 1.56 -7.06
C THR A 111 -0.35 1.62 -8.17
N ALA A 112 0.12 0.46 -8.60
CA ALA A 112 0.88 0.30 -9.83
C ALA A 112 -0.09 0.09 -11.01
N THR A 113 -0.06 0.98 -11.98
CA THR A 113 -0.91 0.86 -13.18
C THR A 113 -0.44 -0.24 -14.12
N ILE A 114 0.83 -0.68 -14.02
CA ILE A 114 1.39 -1.78 -14.80
C ILE A 114 1.91 -2.88 -13.88
N SER A 115 2.93 -2.60 -13.05
CA SER A 115 3.64 -3.66 -12.33
C SER A 115 3.99 -3.29 -10.89
N PHE A 116 3.65 -4.18 -9.96
CA PHE A 116 4.15 -4.20 -8.61
C PHE A 116 5.09 -5.40 -8.44
N SER A 117 6.28 -5.17 -7.88
CA SER A 117 7.24 -6.23 -7.54
C SER A 117 7.90 -5.93 -6.19
N ASN A 118 7.87 -6.90 -5.29
CA ASN A 118 8.55 -6.84 -4.00
C ASN A 118 9.48 -8.05 -3.80
N THR A 119 10.78 -7.80 -3.72
CA THR A 119 11.81 -8.78 -3.31
C THR A 119 12.43 -8.43 -1.96
N GLY A 120 12.20 -7.21 -1.47
CA GLY A 120 12.65 -6.74 -0.17
C GLY A 120 11.62 -6.95 0.94
N THR A 121 11.57 -6.02 1.89
CA THR A 121 10.61 -6.07 3.00
C THR A 121 9.73 -4.83 3.07
N MET A 122 8.43 -5.04 3.29
CA MET A 122 7.45 -3.98 3.47
C MET A 122 6.69 -4.14 4.78
N TRP A 123 6.57 -3.05 5.55
CA TRP A 123 5.78 -2.97 6.78
C TRP A 123 4.73 -1.87 6.67
N PHE A 124 3.49 -2.22 6.96
CA PHE A 124 2.34 -1.33 7.01
C PHE A 124 1.75 -1.40 8.42
N GLY A 125 2.15 -0.46 9.28
CA GLY A 125 1.74 -0.40 10.67
C GLY A 125 0.77 0.75 10.93
N GLY A 126 -0.37 0.43 11.56
CA GLY A 126 -1.39 1.41 11.89
C GLY A 126 -2.02 1.20 13.26
N ASP A 127 -2.70 2.23 13.76
CA ASP A 127 -3.66 2.14 14.86
C ASP A 127 -4.79 3.16 14.61
N GLY A 128 -5.82 3.13 15.45
CA GLY A 128 -6.85 4.17 15.51
C GLY A 128 -8.28 3.65 15.40
N LEU A 129 -9.22 4.57 15.59
CA LEU A 129 -10.65 4.35 15.50
C LEU A 129 -11.13 4.71 14.08
N GLY A 130 -11.68 3.74 13.37
CA GLY A 130 -12.14 3.92 12.00
C GLY A 130 -11.97 2.65 11.18
N VAL A 131 -12.08 2.81 9.86
CA VAL A 131 -11.87 1.75 8.88
C VAL A 131 -10.64 2.16 8.05
N PRO A 132 -9.47 1.56 8.29
CA PRO A 132 -8.28 1.86 7.51
C PRO A 132 -8.43 1.30 6.10
N ILE A 133 -7.68 1.89 5.17
CA ILE A 133 -7.44 1.27 3.87
C ILE A 133 -5.96 0.90 3.79
N MET A 134 -5.67 -0.37 3.51
CA MET A 134 -4.32 -0.82 3.18
C MET A 134 -4.38 -1.59 1.86
N SER A 135 -3.89 -0.99 0.79
CA SER A 135 -4.01 -1.55 -0.55
C SER A 135 -2.68 -1.59 -1.29
N VAL A 136 -2.44 -2.71 -1.99
CA VAL A 136 -1.31 -2.89 -2.91
C VAL A 136 -1.84 -3.50 -4.20
N LEU A 137 -2.05 -2.62 -5.17
CA LEU A 137 -2.74 -2.91 -6.41
C LEU A 137 -1.79 -2.87 -7.62
N GLY A 138 -1.95 -3.80 -8.55
CA GLY A 138 -1.11 -3.95 -9.74
C GLY A 138 -1.77 -4.83 -10.80
N LEU A 139 -1.46 -4.60 -12.09
CA LEU A 139 -1.86 -5.53 -13.15
C LEU A 139 -0.96 -6.76 -13.19
N SER A 140 0.36 -6.54 -13.15
CA SER A 140 1.36 -7.54 -12.80
C SER A 140 1.68 -7.40 -11.32
N TRP A 141 1.60 -8.48 -10.56
CA TRP A 141 1.75 -8.45 -9.11
C TRP A 141 2.62 -9.61 -8.66
N GLU A 142 3.80 -9.29 -8.15
CA GLU A 142 4.79 -10.28 -7.70
C GLU A 142 5.31 -9.92 -6.30
N ASN A 143 5.38 -10.93 -5.44
CA ASN A 143 6.02 -10.84 -4.14
C ASN A 143 6.89 -12.08 -3.90
N ASP A 144 8.21 -11.87 -3.88
CA ASP A 144 9.22 -12.85 -3.44
C ASP A 144 9.74 -12.50 -2.03
N GLY A 145 9.46 -11.29 -1.56
CA GLY A 145 9.91 -10.76 -0.28
C GLY A 145 8.91 -10.95 0.87
N LEU A 146 9.01 -10.07 1.87
CA LEU A 146 8.11 -10.03 3.01
C LEU A 146 7.21 -8.80 2.94
N MET A 147 5.92 -8.98 3.19
CA MET A 147 4.95 -7.91 3.40
C MET A 147 4.24 -8.12 4.72
N VAL A 148 4.17 -7.11 5.58
CA VAL A 148 3.50 -7.18 6.89
C VAL A 148 2.46 -6.09 6.99
N PHE A 149 1.19 -6.49 7.14
CA PHE A 149 0.08 -5.58 7.42
C PHE A 149 -0.35 -5.77 8.86
N SER A 150 -0.27 -4.71 9.66
CA SER A 150 -0.49 -4.78 11.10
C SER A 150 -1.28 -3.58 11.60
N LEU A 151 -2.34 -3.86 12.36
CA LEU A 151 -3.02 -2.87 13.17
C LEU A 151 -2.77 -3.16 14.64
N THR A 152 -2.60 -2.12 15.46
CA THR A 152 -2.58 -2.30 16.92
C THR A 152 -3.97 -2.61 17.45
N THR A 153 -5.00 -1.88 16.98
CA THR A 153 -6.40 -2.16 17.27
C THR A 153 -7.08 -2.74 16.03
N ARG A 154 -7.65 -3.95 16.14
CA ARG A 154 -8.39 -4.56 15.03
C ARG A 154 -9.51 -3.66 14.53
N SER A 155 -9.61 -3.54 13.21
CA SER A 155 -10.71 -2.88 12.51
C SER A 155 -11.42 -3.85 11.54
N THR A 156 -12.53 -3.40 10.97
CA THR A 156 -13.23 -4.06 9.85
C THR A 156 -12.66 -3.65 8.49
N GLY A 157 -11.63 -2.79 8.45
CA GLY A 157 -10.93 -2.44 7.21
C GLY A 157 -10.26 -3.67 6.60
N GLU A 158 -10.35 -3.77 5.28
CA GLU A 158 -9.80 -4.88 4.52
C GLU A 158 -8.46 -4.50 3.91
N VAL A 159 -7.51 -5.44 3.97
CA VAL A 159 -6.31 -5.40 3.14
C VAL A 159 -6.70 -5.76 1.72
N LEU A 160 -6.37 -4.92 0.74
CA LEU A 160 -6.72 -5.11 -0.66
C LEU A 160 -5.46 -5.40 -1.49
N LEU A 161 -5.37 -6.60 -2.05
CA LEU A 161 -4.22 -7.03 -2.85
C LEU A 161 -4.65 -7.42 -4.27
N GLY A 162 -3.77 -7.17 -5.25
CA GLY A 162 -3.95 -7.63 -6.62
C GLY A 162 -4.57 -6.58 -7.54
N ALA A 163 -5.58 -6.95 -8.32
CA ALA A 163 -6.11 -6.04 -9.34
C ALA A 163 -7.09 -5.01 -8.75
N ALA A 164 -6.92 -3.74 -9.12
CA ALA A 164 -7.82 -2.65 -8.71
C ALA A 164 -9.28 -2.80 -9.22
N LEU A 165 -9.53 -3.67 -10.21
CA LEU A 165 -10.80 -3.71 -10.96
C LEU A 165 -11.45 -5.10 -11.08
N GLY A 166 -11.06 -6.11 -10.29
CA GLY A 166 -11.78 -7.39 -10.25
C GLY A 166 -11.93 -8.10 -11.60
N VAL A 167 -11.08 -7.77 -12.58
CA VAL A 167 -11.03 -8.44 -13.87
C VAL A 167 -10.35 -9.78 -13.64
N GLY A 168 -11.15 -10.85 -13.60
CA GLY A 168 -10.77 -12.20 -13.17
C GLY A 168 -9.74 -12.95 -14.01
N THR A 169 -8.79 -12.24 -14.65
CA THR A 169 -7.64 -12.83 -15.34
C THR A 169 -6.30 -12.48 -14.70
N GLN A 170 -6.27 -11.58 -13.71
CA GLN A 170 -5.03 -11.26 -13.00
C GLN A 170 -4.75 -12.26 -11.89
N THR A 171 -3.47 -12.54 -11.69
CA THR A 171 -2.95 -13.42 -10.64
C THR A 171 -1.94 -12.63 -9.81
N ILE A 172 -2.05 -12.77 -8.49
CA ILE A 172 -0.99 -12.46 -7.53
C ILE A 172 -0.02 -13.65 -7.54
N THR A 173 1.21 -13.44 -7.97
CA THR A 173 2.30 -14.42 -7.80
C THR A 173 2.99 -14.14 -6.48
N ASN A 174 2.83 -15.03 -5.50
CA ASN A 174 3.43 -14.91 -4.18
C ASN A 174 4.34 -16.10 -3.90
N GLU A 175 5.64 -15.86 -4.00
CA GLU A 175 6.71 -16.78 -3.60
C GLU A 175 7.27 -16.44 -2.20
N GLY A 176 7.00 -15.23 -1.73
CA GLY A 176 7.41 -14.71 -0.42
C GLY A 176 6.40 -14.97 0.70
N THR A 177 6.39 -14.07 1.69
CA THR A 177 5.48 -14.13 2.84
C THR A 177 4.65 -12.86 2.96
N ILE A 178 3.34 -13.02 3.17
CA ILE A 178 2.41 -11.94 3.51
C ILE A 178 1.88 -12.20 4.92
N CYS A 179 2.18 -11.32 5.88
CA CYS A 179 1.74 -11.44 7.25
C CYS A 179 0.58 -10.48 7.54
N LEU A 180 -0.47 -11.00 8.19
CA LEU A 180 -1.68 -10.26 8.54
C LEU A 180 -1.89 -10.29 10.06
N ILE A 181 -1.82 -9.15 10.73
CA ILE A 181 -1.98 -9.04 12.20
C ILE A 181 -3.08 -8.04 12.52
N ASN A 182 -4.13 -8.48 13.23
CA ASN A 182 -5.33 -7.70 13.51
C ASN A 182 -6.03 -7.19 12.23
N GLN A 183 -6.00 -7.99 11.15
CA GLN A 183 -6.49 -7.59 9.83
C GLN A 183 -7.70 -8.42 9.37
N VAL A 184 -8.47 -7.83 8.46
CA VAL A 184 -9.37 -8.58 7.57
C VAL A 184 -8.74 -8.64 6.19
N TYR A 185 -8.71 -9.81 5.57
CA TYR A 185 -8.31 -9.99 4.18
C TYR A 185 -9.37 -10.79 3.44
N GLU A 186 -9.89 -10.21 2.36
CA GLU A 186 -10.80 -10.90 1.44
C GLU A 186 -10.11 -11.08 0.09
N GLN A 187 -9.97 -12.34 -0.33
CA GLN A 187 -9.31 -12.67 -1.59
C GLN A 187 -10.17 -12.22 -2.77
N SER A 188 -9.76 -11.16 -3.47
CA SER A 188 -10.43 -10.70 -4.68
C SER A 188 -9.73 -11.13 -5.98
N THR A 189 -8.46 -11.53 -5.88
CA THR A 189 -7.61 -11.90 -7.02
C THR A 189 -7.08 -13.33 -6.81
N LYS A 190 -6.92 -14.09 -7.90
CA LYS A 190 -6.30 -15.43 -7.82
C LYS A 190 -4.88 -15.30 -7.27
N ILE A 191 -4.49 -16.20 -6.37
CA ILE A 191 -3.14 -16.25 -5.80
C ILE A 191 -2.50 -17.56 -6.24
N GLU A 192 -1.28 -17.48 -6.77
CA GLU A 192 -0.43 -18.62 -7.12
C GLU A 192 0.98 -18.42 -6.56
N GLY A 193 1.77 -19.48 -6.56
CA GLY A 193 3.16 -19.49 -6.10
C GLY A 193 3.39 -20.47 -4.95
N SER A 194 4.61 -20.51 -4.43
CA SER A 194 5.00 -21.39 -3.31
C SER A 194 5.10 -20.68 -1.96
N GLY A 195 4.81 -19.38 -1.93
CA GLY A 195 4.87 -18.55 -0.74
C GLY A 195 3.77 -18.83 0.28
N CYS A 196 3.73 -17.99 1.32
CA CYS A 196 2.83 -18.14 2.45
C CYS A 196 2.02 -16.86 2.75
N ILE A 197 0.76 -17.04 3.16
CA ILE A 197 0.02 -16.03 3.92
C ILE A 197 0.03 -16.48 5.38
N ASP A 198 0.72 -15.71 6.24
CA ASP A 198 0.79 -15.94 7.68
C ASP A 198 -0.31 -15.12 8.39
N ILE A 199 -1.28 -15.84 8.95
CA ILE A 199 -2.42 -15.26 9.65
C ILE A 199 -2.06 -15.17 11.14
N GLY A 200 -1.68 -13.97 11.56
CA GLY A 200 -1.36 -13.62 12.94
C GLY A 200 -2.60 -13.42 13.82
N GLU A 201 -2.38 -12.87 15.01
CA GLU A 201 -3.41 -12.64 16.03
C GLU A 201 -4.60 -11.84 15.49
N ASP A 202 -5.81 -12.23 15.92
CA ASP A 202 -7.09 -11.59 15.62
C ASP A 202 -7.20 -11.15 14.14
N SER A 203 -6.79 -12.04 13.23
CA SER A 203 -6.97 -11.84 11.78
C SER A 203 -8.05 -12.76 11.22
N THR A 204 -8.74 -12.30 10.16
CA THR A 204 -9.73 -13.11 9.44
C THR A 204 -9.44 -13.08 7.95
N VAL A 205 -9.38 -14.27 7.34
CA VAL A 205 -9.11 -14.42 5.92
C VAL A 205 -10.25 -15.15 5.23
N PHE A 206 -10.78 -14.53 4.18
CA PHE A 206 -11.78 -15.11 3.29
C PHE A 206 -11.12 -15.53 1.98
N LEU A 207 -11.05 -16.84 1.72
CA LEU A 207 -10.51 -17.38 0.48
C LEU A 207 -11.65 -17.88 -0.42
N TYR A 208 -11.52 -17.55 -1.70
CA TYR A 208 -12.41 -18.05 -2.74
C TYR A 208 -11.63 -19.09 -3.55
N PRO A 209 -11.80 -20.40 -3.27
CA PRO A 209 -11.27 -21.39 -4.18
C PRO A 209 -12.09 -21.39 -5.46
N SER A 210 -11.53 -21.96 -6.51
CA SER A 210 -12.17 -22.10 -7.82
C SER A 210 -13.50 -22.87 -7.80
N THR A 211 -13.92 -23.49 -6.68
CA THR A 211 -15.17 -24.26 -6.58
C THR A 211 -16.00 -24.24 -5.26
N SER A 212 -15.60 -23.64 -4.13
CA SER A 212 -16.47 -23.44 -2.92
C SER A 212 -15.77 -22.75 -1.73
N LEU A 213 -16.33 -21.64 -1.20
CA LEU A 213 -15.83 -20.87 -0.05
C LEU A 213 -15.20 -21.70 1.09
N THR A 214 -13.93 -21.42 1.41
CA THR A 214 -13.25 -21.96 2.60
C THR A 214 -12.92 -20.81 3.54
N PHE A 215 -13.47 -20.84 4.76
CA PHE A 215 -13.19 -19.86 5.80
C PHE A 215 -12.01 -20.34 6.67
N ILE A 216 -11.01 -19.48 6.89
CA ILE A 216 -9.90 -19.76 7.81
C ILE A 216 -9.79 -18.60 8.80
N SER A 217 -9.99 -18.89 10.08
CA SER A 217 -9.79 -17.98 11.22
C SER A 217 -8.85 -18.65 12.21
N SER A 218 -7.84 -17.94 12.71
CA SER A 218 -6.85 -18.52 13.61
C SER A 218 -6.13 -17.47 14.46
N SER A 219 -5.43 -17.94 15.50
CA SER A 219 -4.40 -17.17 16.20
C SER A 219 -2.98 -17.39 15.68
N HIS A 220 -2.74 -18.38 14.80
CA HIS A 220 -1.51 -18.66 14.02
C HIS A 220 -1.86 -19.75 12.98
N CYS A 221 -2.13 -19.39 11.73
CA CYS A 221 -2.40 -20.32 10.63
C CYS A 221 -1.59 -19.89 9.42
N ARG A 222 -0.87 -20.86 8.85
CA ARG A 222 -0.08 -20.68 7.64
C ARG A 222 -0.79 -21.36 6.50
N ILE A 223 -1.11 -20.59 5.46
CA ILE A 223 -1.57 -21.14 4.19
C ILE A 223 -0.34 -21.17 3.29
N ALA A 224 0.14 -22.38 2.98
CA ALA A 224 1.17 -22.60 1.97
C ALA A 224 0.48 -23.03 0.67
N TYR A 225 0.82 -22.38 -0.43
CA TYR A 225 0.32 -22.75 -1.75
C TYR A 225 1.25 -23.82 -2.34
N SER A 226 0.72 -24.99 -2.68
CA SER A 226 1.48 -26.04 -3.38
C SER A 226 0.89 -26.24 -4.77
N ASN A 227 1.72 -26.11 -5.80
CA ASN A 227 1.35 -26.48 -7.16
C ASN A 227 0.96 -27.96 -7.22
N LEU A 228 -0.32 -28.25 -7.46
CA LEU A 228 -0.82 -29.57 -7.84
C LEU A 228 -0.95 -29.66 -9.36
#